data_AF-A0A379RXG8-F1
#
_entry.id   AF-A0A379RXG8-F1
#
_cell.length_a   1.000
_cell.length_b   1.000
_cell.length_c   1.000
_cell.angle_alpha   90.00
_cell.angle_beta   90.00
_cell.angle_gamma   90.00
#
_symmetry.space_group_name_H-M   'P 1'
#
loop_
_entity.id
_entity.type
_entity.pdbx_description
1 polymer ?
#
loop_
_entity_poly.entity_id
_entity_poly.type
_entity_poly.pdbx_seq_one_letter_code
_entity_poly.pdbx_strand_id
1 'polypeptide(L)'
;MSLSLWQQCLARLQDELPATEFSMWIRPLQAELSDNTLALYAPNRFVLDWVRDKYLNNINGLLNTFCGADAPQLRFEVGTKPVTQTLKTPVHNIVAPAQTTMAQQRVAPAARPGWDNVPAPAEPTYRSNVNVKHTFDNFVEGKSNQLARAAARQVADNPGGAYNPLFLYGGTGLGKTHLLHAVGNGIMARKPNAKWCICTPNALCRTW
;
A
#
# COMPACT_ATOMS: atom_id res chain seq x y z
N MET A 1 13.09 34.42 -12.68
CA MET A 1 13.14 32.95 -12.56
C MET A 1 12.59 32.57 -11.19
N SER A 2 11.28 32.33 -11.10
CA SER A 2 10.57 32.00 -9.85
C SER A 2 10.92 30.57 -9.42
N LEU A 3 12.03 30.42 -8.69
CA LEU A 3 12.30 29.19 -7.95
C LEU A 3 11.18 29.03 -6.93
N SER A 4 10.44 27.92 -7.02
CA SER A 4 9.43 27.57 -6.03
C SER A 4 10.05 27.58 -4.62
N LEU A 5 9.32 28.09 -3.61
CA LEU A 5 9.78 28.17 -2.21
C LEU A 5 10.39 26.85 -1.71
N TRP A 6 9.82 25.73 -2.17
CA TRP A 6 10.34 24.39 -1.90
C TRP A 6 11.74 24.14 -2.48
N GLN A 7 12.03 24.58 -3.70
CA GLN A 7 13.37 24.43 -4.29
C GLN A 7 14.43 25.20 -3.50
N GLN A 8 14.09 26.36 -2.93
CA GLN A 8 14.99 27.09 -2.04
C GLN A 8 15.20 26.33 -0.72
N CYS A 9 14.14 25.74 -0.16
CA CYS A 9 14.25 24.87 1.02
C CYS A 9 15.12 23.63 0.73
N LEU A 10 14.99 23.02 -0.45
CA LEU A 10 15.80 21.87 -0.87
C LEU A 10 17.28 22.22 -0.99
N ALA A 11 17.62 23.35 -1.61
CA ALA A 11 19.00 23.79 -1.75
C ALA A 11 19.66 24.01 -0.39
N ARG A 12 18.90 24.56 0.57
CA ARG A 12 19.42 24.77 1.93
C ARG A 12 19.53 23.48 2.74
N LEU A 13 18.55 22.58 2.62
CA LEU A 13 18.58 21.26 3.24
C LEU A 13 19.71 20.39 2.69
N GLN A 14 20.10 20.55 1.42
CA GLN A 14 21.21 19.81 0.82
C GLN A 14 22.58 20.22 1.40
N ASP A 15 22.73 21.46 1.85
CA ASP A 15 23.97 21.98 2.44
C ASP A 15 24.13 21.52 3.91
N GLU A 16 23.02 21.38 4.64
CA GLU A 16 23.05 20.97 6.05
C GLU A 16 23.02 19.44 6.26
N LEU A 17 22.67 18.66 5.23
CA LEU A 17 22.46 17.21 5.37
C LEU A 17 23.39 16.37 4.51
N PRO A 18 23.79 15.17 4.98
CA PRO A 18 24.51 14.20 4.16
C PRO A 18 23.71 13.78 2.93
N ALA A 19 24.39 13.67 1.78
CA ALA A 19 23.79 13.35 0.48
C ALA A 19 22.97 12.03 0.48
N THR A 20 23.33 11.08 1.34
CA THR A 20 22.61 9.82 1.56
C THR A 20 21.23 10.02 2.17
N GLU A 21 21.12 10.81 3.24
CA GLU A 21 19.85 11.07 3.91
C GLU A 21 18.92 11.92 3.03
N PHE A 22 19.48 12.91 2.35
CA PHE A 22 18.76 13.70 1.37
C PHE A 22 18.17 12.82 0.24
N SER A 23 18.97 11.92 -0.33
CA SER A 23 18.53 11.06 -1.43
C SER A 23 17.46 10.05 -1.01
N MET A 24 17.53 9.53 0.21
CA MET A 24 16.57 8.54 0.71
C MET A 24 15.25 9.15 1.14
N TRP A 25 15.31 10.27 1.87
CA TRP A 25 14.14 10.81 2.56
C TRP A 25 13.52 12.02 1.88
N ILE A 26 14.32 12.86 1.22
CA ILE A 26 13.87 14.13 0.65
C ILE A 26 13.57 14.02 -0.84
N ARG A 27 14.42 13.31 -1.61
CA ARG A 27 14.24 13.13 -3.07
C ARG A 27 12.91 12.50 -3.50
N PRO A 28 12.32 11.52 -2.79
CA PRO A 28 11.03 10.97 -3.18
C PRO A 28 9.82 11.84 -2.78
N LEU A 29 10.04 12.96 -2.06
CA LEU A 29 8.96 13.85 -1.65
C LEU A 29 8.56 14.77 -2.79
N GLN A 30 7.26 14.94 -2.98
CA GLN A 30 6.72 15.99 -3.84
C GLN A 30 6.16 17.10 -2.96
N ALA A 31 6.43 18.35 -3.30
CA ALA A 31 5.83 19.48 -2.59
C ALA A 31 4.92 20.26 -3.53
N GLU A 32 3.74 20.64 -3.04
CA GLU A 32 2.92 21.65 -3.70
C GLU A 32 2.66 22.82 -2.76
N LEU A 33 2.88 24.02 -3.28
CA LEU A 33 2.56 25.28 -2.62
C LEU A 33 1.20 25.73 -3.15
N SER A 34 0.19 25.78 -2.30
CA SER A 34 -1.12 26.38 -2.61
C SER A 34 -1.37 27.53 -1.66
N ASP A 35 -1.50 28.74 -2.20
CA ASP A 35 -1.78 30.02 -1.54
C ASP A 35 -0.93 30.32 -0.28
N ASN A 36 -1.24 29.69 0.86
CA ASN A 36 -0.55 29.85 2.15
C ASN A 36 -0.26 28.50 2.85
N THR A 37 -0.16 27.40 2.10
CA THR A 37 0.08 26.06 2.65
C THR A 37 1.05 25.31 1.76
N LEU A 38 2.11 24.78 2.37
CA LEU A 38 3.08 23.91 1.72
C LEU A 38 2.75 22.45 2.07
N ALA A 39 2.20 21.73 1.11
CA ALA A 39 1.84 20.32 1.24
C ALA A 39 3.00 19.43 0.76
N LEU A 40 3.51 18.58 1.64
CA LEU A 40 4.55 17.60 1.36
C LEU A 40 3.94 16.19 1.24
N TYR A 41 4.10 15.62 0.06
CA TYR A 41 3.62 14.31 -0.32
C TYR A 41 4.74 13.29 -0.24
N ALA A 42 4.55 12.29 0.62
CA ALA A 42 5.48 11.17 0.75
C ALA A 42 4.91 9.89 0.13
N PRO A 43 5.76 9.00 -0.41
CA PRO A 43 5.32 7.71 -0.95
C PRO A 43 4.78 6.76 0.13
N ASN A 44 5.17 6.95 1.39
CA ASN A 44 4.77 6.12 2.51
C ASN A 44 4.71 6.93 3.82
N ARG A 45 3.84 6.51 4.74
CA ARG A 45 3.67 7.13 6.06
C ARG A 45 4.96 7.11 6.89
N PHE A 46 5.81 6.09 6.75
CA PHE A 46 7.08 6.03 7.48
C PHE A 46 8.05 7.13 7.05
N VAL A 47 8.14 7.39 5.74
CA VAL A 47 8.95 8.49 5.20
C VAL A 47 8.39 9.83 5.67
N LEU A 48 7.06 9.97 5.66
CA LEU A 48 6.39 11.16 6.17
C LEU A 48 6.72 11.40 7.65
N ASP A 49 6.57 10.37 8.49
CA ASP A 49 6.80 10.48 9.93
C ASP A 49 8.27 10.78 10.24
N TRP A 50 9.20 10.13 9.55
CA TRP A 50 10.63 10.40 9.68
C TRP A 50 10.99 11.83 9.28
N VAL A 51 10.45 12.31 8.15
CA VAL A 51 10.70 13.66 7.65
C VAL A 51 10.05 14.70 8.56
N ARG A 52 8.87 14.39 9.09
CA ARG A 52 8.17 15.24 10.05
C ARG A 52 8.91 15.33 11.38
N ASP A 53 9.45 14.23 11.89
CA ASP A 53 10.17 14.25 13.16
C ASP A 53 11.51 14.99 13.05
N LYS A 54 12.29 14.67 12.01
CA LYS A 54 13.65 15.22 11.84
C LYS A 54 13.69 16.59 11.20
N TYR A 55 12.85 16.84 10.19
CA TYR A 55 12.98 18.02 9.31
C TYR A 55 11.90 19.06 9.50
N LEU A 56 10.83 18.82 10.28
CA LEU A 56 9.79 19.83 10.50
C LEU A 56 10.34 21.12 11.12
N ASN A 57 11.24 21.00 12.09
CA ASN A 57 11.84 22.17 12.75
C ASN A 57 12.75 22.95 11.79
N ASN A 58 13.56 22.23 11.00
CA ASN A 58 14.44 22.86 10.01
C ASN A 58 13.62 23.54 8.92
N ILE A 59 12.59 22.88 8.37
CA ILE A 59 11.72 23.45 7.35
C ILE A 59 10.96 24.66 7.91
N ASN A 60 10.41 24.60 9.13
CA ASN A 60 9.77 25.76 9.76
C ASN A 60 10.75 26.94 9.97
N GLY A 61 11.99 26.66 10.38
CA GLY A 61 13.04 27.68 10.52
C GLY A 61 13.37 28.35 9.18
N LEU A 62 13.46 27.55 8.12
CA LEU A 62 13.66 28.04 6.75
C LEU A 62 12.47 28.87 6.28
N LEU A 63 11.24 28.39 6.46
CA LEU A 63 10.01 29.12 6.10
C LEU A 63 9.91 30.47 6.81
N ASN A 64 10.24 30.53 8.10
CA ASN A 64 10.30 31.79 8.84
C ASN A 64 11.41 32.72 8.33
N THR A 65 12.54 32.18 7.90
CA THR A 65 13.65 32.98 7.35
C THR A 65 13.29 33.55 5.97
N PHE A 66 12.58 32.78 5.13
CA PHE A 66 12.23 33.19 3.77
C PHE A 66 10.96 34.05 3.69
N CYS A 67 9.93 33.76 4.48
CA CYS A 67 8.63 34.43 4.43
C CYS A 67 8.31 35.30 5.66
N GLY A 68 9.11 35.26 6.72
CA GLY A 68 8.91 36.09 7.91
C GLY A 68 7.53 35.90 8.54
N ALA A 69 6.66 36.90 8.40
CA ALA A 69 5.30 36.92 8.95
C ALA A 69 4.24 36.17 8.11
N ASP A 70 4.55 35.82 6.86
CA ASP A 70 3.69 35.06 5.93
C ASP A 70 4.15 33.59 5.83
N ALA A 71 4.52 32.99 6.96
CA ALA A 71 4.97 31.59 6.98
C ALA A 71 3.80 30.66 6.59
N PRO A 72 3.91 29.94 5.45
CA PRO A 72 2.85 29.04 5.01
C PRO A 72 2.76 27.83 5.94
N GLN A 73 1.55 27.36 6.20
CA GLN A 73 1.35 26.19 7.04
C GLN A 73 1.90 24.92 6.37
N LEU A 74 2.68 24.13 7.11
CA LEU A 74 3.17 22.84 6.63
C LEU A 74 2.08 21.77 6.79
N ARG A 75 1.72 21.13 5.67
CA ARG A 75 0.89 19.93 5.68
C ARG A 75 1.68 18.76 5.15
N PHE A 76 1.52 17.61 5.79
CA PHE A 76 2.14 16.37 5.37
C PHE A 76 1.04 15.40 4.97
N GLU A 77 1.10 14.90 3.74
CA GLU A 77 0.10 13.96 3.21
C GLU A 77 0.80 12.71 2.63
N VAL A 78 0.17 11.54 2.82
CA VAL A 78 0.66 10.29 2.24
C VAL A 78 -0.09 10.07 0.93
N GLY A 79 0.63 9.96 -0.19
CA GLY A 79 0.04 9.67 -1.50
C GLY A 79 0.46 10.65 -2.58
N THR A 80 -0.13 10.52 -3.77
CA THR A 80 0.01 11.43 -4.90
C THR A 80 -1.25 12.30 -4.96
N LYS A 81 -1.08 13.62 -5.08
CA LYS A 81 -2.08 14.68 -5.31
C LYS A 81 -3.55 14.27 -5.05
N PRO A 82 -4.24 14.84 -4.04
CA PRO A 82 -5.68 14.67 -3.94
C PRO A 82 -6.33 15.30 -5.17
N VAL A 83 -6.73 14.47 -6.15
CA VAL A 83 -7.85 14.82 -7.01
C VAL A 83 -9.02 14.97 -6.06
N THR A 84 -9.44 16.22 -5.86
CA THR A 84 -10.63 16.66 -5.14
C THR A 84 -11.78 15.68 -5.31
N GLN A 85 -11.90 14.69 -4.40
CA GLN A 85 -13.09 13.88 -4.26
C GLN A 85 -14.12 14.70 -3.50
N THR A 86 -14.82 15.56 -4.23
CA THR A 86 -16.13 16.05 -3.82
C THR A 86 -17.13 14.91 -3.93
N LEU A 87 -17.21 14.06 -2.92
CA LEU A 87 -18.41 13.26 -2.68
C LEU A 87 -18.83 13.43 -1.23
N LYS A 88 -19.67 14.45 -1.05
CA LYS A 88 -20.55 14.66 0.08
C LYS A 88 -21.25 13.34 0.42
N THR A 89 -21.20 12.93 1.68
CA THR A 89 -22.23 12.08 2.29
C THR A 89 -23.60 12.79 2.18
N PRO A 90 -24.71 12.03 2.07
CA PRO A 90 -25.38 11.67 3.32
C PRO A 90 -25.94 10.24 3.37
N VAL A 91 -25.96 9.76 4.61
CA VAL A 91 -26.74 8.66 5.17
C VAL A 91 -28.19 8.67 4.64
N HIS A 92 -28.73 7.54 4.18
CA HIS A 92 -30.15 7.20 4.28
C HIS A 92 -30.31 5.69 4.45
N ASN A 93 -31.13 5.34 5.43
CA ASN A 93 -31.34 4.03 6.01
C ASN A 93 -32.63 3.40 5.43
N ILE A 94 -32.67 2.07 5.32
CA ILE A 94 -33.84 1.15 5.21
C ILE A 94 -34.78 1.35 3.99
N VAL A 95 -35.00 0.32 3.14
CA VAL A 95 -36.14 -0.63 3.16
C VAL A 95 -35.96 -1.66 2.02
N ALA A 96 -36.16 -2.95 2.32
CA ALA A 96 -36.46 -3.99 1.33
C ALA A 96 -37.88 -3.79 0.75
N PRO A 97 -38.18 -4.29 -0.47
CA PRO A 97 -38.82 -5.60 -0.51
C PRO A 97 -38.37 -6.48 -1.68
N ALA A 98 -38.55 -7.78 -1.50
CA ALA A 98 -38.47 -8.79 -2.53
C ALA A 98 -39.67 -8.71 -3.49
N GLN A 99 -39.45 -8.97 -4.80
CA GLN A 99 -40.07 -10.06 -5.58
C GLN A 99 -39.78 -9.96 -7.10
N THR A 100 -39.25 -11.07 -7.65
CA THR A 100 -39.44 -11.69 -8.98
C THR A 100 -39.44 -10.86 -10.28
N THR A 101 -38.55 -11.17 -11.23
CA THR A 101 -38.84 -12.01 -12.43
C THR A 101 -37.65 -12.07 -13.43
N MET A 102 -37.41 -13.30 -13.93
CA MET A 102 -37.01 -13.72 -15.28
C MET A 102 -35.76 -13.13 -16.00
N ALA A 103 -34.80 -14.04 -16.20
CA ALA A 103 -34.02 -14.30 -17.43
C ALA A 103 -33.60 -13.11 -18.30
N GLN A 104 -32.29 -12.81 -18.27
CA GLN A 104 -31.59 -12.24 -19.43
C GLN A 104 -30.17 -12.80 -19.49
N GLN A 105 -29.96 -13.66 -20.48
CA GLN A 105 -28.66 -14.06 -21.00
C GLN A 105 -27.90 -12.82 -21.48
N ARG A 106 -26.64 -12.67 -21.08
CA ARG A 106 -25.64 -11.92 -21.85
C ARG A 106 -24.25 -12.56 -21.74
N VAL A 107 -23.92 -13.25 -22.83
CA VAL A 107 -22.65 -13.28 -23.57
C VAL A 107 -21.33 -13.30 -22.79
N ALA A 108 -20.65 -14.45 -22.91
CA ALA A 108 -19.21 -14.58 -22.77
C ALA A 108 -18.46 -13.62 -23.72
N PRO A 109 -17.36 -12.98 -23.30
CA PRO A 109 -16.49 -12.26 -24.23
C PRO A 109 -15.71 -13.25 -25.09
N ALA A 110 -15.78 -12.98 -26.39
CA ALA A 110 -15.19 -13.73 -27.48
C ALA A 110 -13.69 -14.01 -27.30
N ALA A 111 -13.32 -15.22 -27.73
CA ALA A 111 -11.97 -15.63 -28.05
C ALA A 111 -11.31 -14.63 -29.03
N ARG A 112 -10.07 -14.23 -28.71
CA ARG A 112 -9.19 -13.56 -29.67
C ARG A 112 -8.43 -14.64 -30.45
N PRO A 113 -8.29 -14.52 -31.78
CA PRO A 113 -7.58 -15.51 -32.57
C PRO A 113 -6.06 -15.31 -32.49
N GLY A 114 -5.35 -16.44 -32.37
CA GLY A 114 -4.13 -16.73 -33.12
C GLY A 114 -2.77 -16.28 -32.56
N TRP A 115 -2.15 -17.13 -31.75
CA TRP A 115 -0.77 -17.57 -31.98
C TRP A 115 -0.70 -19.07 -31.64
N ASP A 116 -0.75 -19.87 -32.70
CA ASP A 116 -0.68 -21.30 -32.69
C ASP A 116 0.60 -21.86 -32.05
N ASN A 117 0.39 -22.86 -31.21
CA ASN A 117 1.20 -24.08 -31.10
C ASN A 117 2.72 -23.93 -30.96
N VAL A 118 3.16 -23.49 -29.78
CA VAL A 118 4.41 -24.00 -29.19
C VAL A 118 3.99 -25.03 -28.14
N PRO A 119 4.50 -26.28 -28.14
CA PRO A 119 4.31 -27.18 -27.02
C PRO A 119 4.81 -26.46 -25.79
N ALA A 120 3.92 -26.14 -24.86
CA ALA A 120 4.29 -25.44 -23.64
C ALA A 120 5.45 -26.21 -23.00
N PRO A 121 6.63 -25.57 -22.77
CA PRO A 121 7.64 -26.14 -21.91
C PRO A 121 6.92 -26.49 -20.62
N ALA A 122 7.05 -27.75 -20.17
CA ALA A 122 6.38 -28.28 -18.98
C ALA A 122 6.23 -27.18 -17.95
N GLU A 123 4.98 -26.80 -17.64
CA GLU A 123 4.70 -25.66 -16.76
C GLU A 123 5.65 -25.77 -15.58
N PRO A 124 6.47 -24.74 -15.29
CA PRO A 124 7.31 -24.80 -14.11
C PRO A 124 6.32 -25.02 -12.97
N THR A 125 6.31 -26.22 -12.41
CA THR A 125 5.45 -26.56 -11.29
C THR A 125 5.81 -25.54 -10.25
N TYR A 126 4.99 -24.50 -10.13
CA TYR A 126 5.22 -23.42 -9.19
C TYR A 126 4.90 -24.07 -7.87
N ARG A 127 5.90 -24.77 -7.31
CA ARG A 127 5.81 -25.48 -6.05
C ARG A 127 5.66 -24.38 -5.03
N SER A 128 4.40 -24.08 -4.81
CA SER A 128 3.90 -23.14 -3.86
C SER A 128 4.42 -23.67 -2.53
N ASN A 129 5.52 -23.09 -2.03
CA ASN A 129 6.20 -23.58 -0.83
C ASN A 129 5.39 -23.19 0.42
N VAL A 130 4.08 -23.46 0.42
CA VAL A 130 3.22 -23.30 1.57
C VAL A 130 3.30 -24.55 2.42
N ASN A 131 3.53 -24.33 3.70
CA ASN A 131 3.37 -25.37 4.67
C ASN A 131 1.87 -25.55 4.95
N VAL A 132 1.33 -26.71 4.57
CA VAL A 132 -0.09 -27.07 4.75
C VAL A 132 -0.50 -27.07 6.24
N LYS A 133 0.47 -27.20 7.16
CA LYS A 133 0.22 -27.16 8.62
C LYS A 133 -0.15 -25.77 9.16
N HIS A 134 0.14 -24.71 8.42
CA HIS A 134 -0.18 -23.34 8.84
C HIS A 134 -1.53 -22.92 8.26
N THR A 135 -2.61 -23.28 8.95
CA THR A 135 -3.99 -22.87 8.63
C THR A 135 -4.48 -21.82 9.62
N PHE A 136 -5.59 -21.14 9.29
CA PHE A 136 -6.23 -20.19 10.22
C PHE A 136 -6.76 -20.87 11.49
N ASP A 137 -7.12 -22.15 11.41
CA ASP A 137 -7.66 -22.94 12.52
C ASP A 137 -6.58 -23.28 13.56
N ASN A 138 -5.35 -23.57 13.10
CA ASN A 138 -4.21 -23.87 13.99
C ASN A 138 -3.52 -22.59 14.51
N PHE A 139 -4.06 -21.40 14.22
CA PHE A 139 -3.53 -20.15 14.72
C PHE A 139 -4.21 -19.77 16.03
N VAL A 140 -3.45 -19.79 17.13
CA VAL A 140 -3.96 -19.37 18.44
C VAL A 140 -4.19 -17.86 18.44
N GLU A 141 -5.45 -17.46 18.54
CA GLU A 141 -5.82 -16.06 18.61
C GLU A 141 -5.74 -15.50 20.03
N GLY A 142 -5.40 -14.22 20.13
CA GLY A 142 -5.45 -13.45 21.36
C GLY A 142 -5.71 -11.98 21.03
N LYS A 143 -5.97 -11.15 22.05
CA LYS A 143 -6.30 -9.72 21.87
C LYS A 143 -5.29 -8.98 20.99
N SER A 144 -4.00 -9.29 21.10
CA SER A 144 -2.93 -8.66 20.33
C SER A 144 -2.89 -9.06 18.85
N ASN A 145 -3.42 -10.22 18.48
CA ASN A 145 -3.29 -10.80 17.13
C ASN A 145 -4.61 -10.88 16.37
N GLN A 146 -5.72 -10.52 17.03
CA GLN A 146 -7.08 -10.59 16.49
C GLN A 146 -7.21 -9.75 15.21
N LEU A 147 -6.70 -8.51 15.22
CA LEU A 147 -6.76 -7.63 14.06
C LEU A 147 -5.98 -8.20 12.86
N ALA A 148 -4.76 -8.67 13.11
CA ALA A 148 -3.91 -9.27 12.08
C ALA A 148 -4.55 -10.52 11.46
N ARG A 149 -5.15 -11.39 12.29
CA ARG A 149 -5.88 -12.59 11.85
C ARG A 149 -7.11 -12.22 11.02
N ALA A 150 -7.90 -11.25 11.46
CA ALA A 150 -9.10 -10.81 10.76
C ALA A 150 -8.76 -10.20 9.39
N ALA A 151 -7.75 -9.32 9.33
CA ALA A 151 -7.28 -8.74 8.08
C ALA A 151 -6.76 -9.82 7.12
N ALA A 152 -5.94 -10.76 7.61
CA ALA A 152 -5.44 -11.89 6.82
C ALA A 152 -6.59 -12.77 6.29
N ARG A 153 -7.60 -13.05 7.12
CA ARG A 153 -8.78 -13.82 6.70
C ARG A 153 -9.56 -13.11 5.59
N GLN A 154 -9.76 -11.80 5.72
CA GLN A 154 -10.46 -11.00 4.71
C GLN A 154 -9.75 -11.03 3.35
N VAL A 155 -8.41 -11.00 3.35
CA VAL A 155 -7.61 -11.11 2.13
C VAL A 155 -7.66 -12.51 1.52
N ALA A 156 -7.68 -13.55 2.35
CA ALA A 156 -7.83 -14.93 1.88
C ALA A 156 -9.22 -15.16 1.25
N ASP A 157 -10.25 -14.55 1.82
CA ASP A 157 -11.64 -14.69 1.35
C ASP A 157 -11.89 -13.86 0.08
N ASN A 158 -11.33 -12.64 0.00
CA ASN A 158 -11.47 -11.73 -1.13
C ASN A 158 -10.09 -11.23 -1.62
N PRO A 159 -9.31 -12.09 -2.32
CA PRO A 159 -7.99 -11.70 -2.80
C PRO A 159 -8.10 -10.58 -3.83
N GLY A 160 -7.33 -9.49 -3.61
CA GLY A 160 -7.36 -8.29 -4.46
C GLY A 160 -8.43 -7.25 -4.10
N GLY A 161 -9.24 -7.51 -3.06
CA GLY A 161 -10.28 -6.60 -2.58
C GLY A 161 -9.82 -5.67 -1.45
N ALA A 162 -10.53 -5.72 -0.32
CA ALA A 162 -10.52 -4.73 0.77
C ALA A 162 -9.14 -4.35 1.34
N TYR A 163 -8.14 -5.23 1.28
CA TYR A 163 -6.81 -4.98 1.81
C TYR A 163 -5.74 -5.43 0.81
N ASN A 164 -5.38 -4.54 -0.12
CA ASN A 164 -4.27 -4.72 -1.04
C ASN A 164 -3.45 -3.42 -1.15
N PRO A 165 -2.19 -3.38 -0.68
CA PRO A 165 -1.43 -4.48 -0.08
C PRO A 165 -1.77 -4.72 1.41
N LEU A 166 -1.68 -5.98 1.85
CA LEU A 166 -1.72 -6.34 3.28
C LEU A 166 -0.31 -6.31 3.86
N PHE A 167 -0.09 -5.49 4.88
CA PHE A 167 1.20 -5.39 5.57
C PHE A 167 1.08 -5.81 7.03
N LEU A 168 1.85 -6.83 7.44
CA LEU A 168 1.88 -7.37 8.79
C LEU A 168 3.23 -7.05 9.46
N TYR A 169 3.21 -6.27 10.54
CA TYR A 169 4.39 -5.94 11.33
C TYR A 169 4.24 -6.37 12.79
N GLY A 170 5.36 -6.64 13.46
CA GLY A 170 5.39 -7.05 14.87
C GLY A 170 6.65 -7.82 15.23
N GLY A 171 6.86 -8.06 16.53
CA GLY A 171 7.99 -8.82 17.07
C GLY A 171 8.09 -10.27 16.56
N THR A 172 9.19 -10.94 16.85
CA THR A 172 9.39 -12.37 16.53
C THR A 172 8.34 -13.23 17.27
N GLY A 173 7.98 -14.39 16.71
CA GLY A 173 7.04 -15.31 17.37
C GLY A 173 5.55 -14.93 17.35
N LEU A 174 5.17 -13.74 16.88
CA LEU A 174 3.75 -13.33 16.79
C LEU A 174 2.96 -13.96 15.62
N GLY A 175 3.56 -14.94 14.93
CA GLY A 175 2.89 -15.71 13.90
C GLY A 175 2.65 -15.00 12.56
N LYS A 176 3.41 -13.94 12.24
CA LYS A 176 3.39 -13.29 10.90
C LYS A 176 3.58 -14.30 9.76
N THR A 177 4.58 -15.18 9.89
CA THR A 177 4.85 -16.24 8.91
C THR A 177 3.70 -17.25 8.85
N HIS A 178 3.13 -17.61 10.00
CA HIS A 178 1.96 -18.51 10.05
C HIS A 178 0.78 -17.90 9.32
N LEU A 179 0.46 -16.62 9.57
CA LEU A 179 -0.62 -15.91 8.90
C LEU A 179 -0.39 -15.81 7.39
N LEU A 180 0.84 -15.56 6.94
CA LEU A 180 1.20 -15.54 5.53
C LEU A 180 0.87 -16.88 4.83
N HIS A 181 1.28 -18.00 5.44
CA HIS A 181 0.97 -19.33 4.92
C HIS A 181 -0.53 -19.66 5.01
N ALA A 182 -1.21 -19.23 6.08
CA ALA A 182 -2.65 -19.43 6.24
C ALA A 182 -3.46 -18.72 5.15
N VAL A 183 -3.05 -17.52 4.73
CA VAL A 183 -3.65 -16.81 3.59
C VAL A 183 -3.48 -17.62 2.31
N GLY A 184 -2.27 -18.11 2.02
CA GLY A 184 -2.01 -18.95 0.85
C GLY A 184 -2.86 -20.21 0.82
N ASN A 185 -2.91 -20.95 1.94
CA ASN A 185 -3.76 -22.13 2.09
C ASN A 185 -5.26 -21.80 1.92
N GLY A 186 -5.72 -20.67 2.47
CA GLY A 186 -7.10 -20.22 2.34
C GLY A 186 -7.50 -19.88 0.90
N ILE A 187 -6.60 -19.22 0.16
CA ILE A 187 -6.81 -18.92 -1.26
C ILE A 187 -6.81 -20.21 -2.08
N MET A 188 -5.89 -21.14 -1.83
CA MET A 188 -5.78 -22.41 -2.54
C MET A 188 -7.02 -23.30 -2.33
N ALA A 189 -7.59 -23.31 -1.12
CA ALA A 189 -8.81 -24.05 -0.81
C ALA A 189 -10.04 -23.52 -1.57
N ARG A 190 -10.11 -22.20 -1.82
CA ARG A 190 -11.25 -21.57 -2.51
C ARG A 190 -11.06 -21.49 -4.04
N LYS A 191 -9.82 -21.27 -4.49
CA LYS A 191 -9.46 -21.09 -5.90
C LYS A 191 -8.26 -22.01 -6.24
N PRO A 192 -8.51 -23.28 -6.57
CA PRO A 192 -7.45 -24.25 -6.87
C PRO A 192 -6.61 -23.88 -8.11
N ASN A 193 -7.17 -23.10 -9.05
CA ASN A 193 -6.48 -22.64 -10.26
C ASN A 193 -5.80 -21.26 -10.09
N ALA A 194 -5.79 -20.68 -8.89
CA ALA A 194 -5.14 -19.40 -8.66
C ALA A 194 -3.61 -19.56 -8.64
N LYS A 195 -2.91 -18.71 -9.39
CA LYS A 195 -1.45 -18.61 -9.32
C LYS A 195 -1.09 -17.75 -8.10
N TRP A 196 -0.33 -18.31 -7.16
CA TRP A 196 0.08 -17.59 -5.95
C TRP A 196 1.51 -17.96 -5.54
N CYS A 197 2.22 -16.99 -4.96
CA CYS A 197 3.61 -17.09 -4.51
C CYS A 197 3.75 -16.87 -3.01
N ILE A 198 4.66 -17.56 -2.35
CA ILE A 198 5.24 -17.08 -1.08
C ILE A 198 6.74 -16.92 -1.29
N CYS A 199 7.22 -15.68 -1.18
CA CYS A 199 8.63 -15.35 -1.25
C CYS A 199 9.09 -14.93 0.14
N THR A 200 10.09 -15.63 0.70
CA THR A 200 10.80 -15.12 1.86
C THR A 200 11.84 -14.10 1.41
N PRO A 201 12.14 -13.06 2.22
CA PRO A 201 13.13 -12.04 1.86
C PRO A 201 14.50 -12.65 1.49
N ASN A 202 14.87 -13.76 2.14
CA ASN A 202 16.12 -14.46 1.88
C ASN A 202 16.15 -15.21 0.53
N ALA A 203 14.98 -15.57 -0.01
CA ALA A 203 14.85 -16.18 -1.34
C ALA A 203 14.93 -15.11 -2.46
N LEU A 204 14.45 -13.90 -2.20
CA LEU A 204 14.54 -12.76 -3.12
C LEU A 204 15.99 -12.30 -3.32
N CYS A 205 16.84 -12.33 -2.28
CA CYS A 205 18.26 -11.97 -2.40
C CYS A 205 19.13 -13.00 -3.16
N ARG A 206 18.67 -14.24 -3.37
CA ARG A 206 19.44 -15.28 -4.08
C ARG A 206 19.21 -15.31 -5.60
N THR A 207 18.34 -14.44 -6.11
CA THR A 207 17.93 -14.40 -7.51
C THR A 207 18.41 -13.15 -8.26
N TRP A 208 19.36 -12.41 -7.67
CA TRP A 208 20.05 -11.25 -8.28
C TRP A 208 21.57 -11.42 -8.17
#